data_AF-A0A4M3JYZ3-F1
#
_entry.id   AF-A0A4M3JYZ3-F1
#
_cell.length_a   1.000
_cell.length_b   1.000
_cell.length_c   1.000
_cell.angle_alpha   90.00
_cell.angle_beta   90.00
_cell.angle_gamma   90.00
#
_symmetry.space_group_name_H-M   'P 1'
#
loop_
_entity.id
_entity.type
_entity.pdbx_description
1 polymer ?
#
loop_
_entity_poly.entity_id
_entity_poly.type
_entity_poly.pdbx_seq_one_letter_code
_entity_poly.pdbx_strand_id
1 'polypeptide(L)'
;MKAVAVNPESTGVAIEEKVLRPLETGEALVEVEYCGVCHTDLHVAHGDFGQVPGRVLGHEGIGIVKEIAPDVKSLKVGDRVSVAWFFEGCSTCEYCTTGRETLCRTVKNAGYSVDGGMAEQCIVTADYAVKVPDRLDPAQASSITCAGVTTYKAIKEAKVEPGQ
;
A
#
# COMPACT_ATOMS: atom_id res chain seq x y z
N MET A 1 1.30 5.14 -18.33
CA MET A 1 1.64 3.92 -17.58
C MET A 1 0.34 3.23 -17.29
N LYS A 2 0.28 1.92 -17.48
CA LYS A 2 -0.94 1.14 -17.33
C LYS A 2 -1.24 0.92 -15.85
N ALA A 3 -2.50 1.11 -15.50
CA ALA A 3 -3.00 0.87 -14.16
C ALA A 3 -4.38 0.20 -14.19
N VAL A 4 -4.66 -0.64 -13.20
CA VAL A 4 -6.00 -1.19 -12.95
C VAL A 4 -6.73 -0.22 -12.03
N ALA A 5 -7.74 0.45 -12.55
CA ALA A 5 -8.51 1.46 -11.85
C ALA A 5 -9.98 1.05 -11.69
N VAL A 6 -10.64 1.57 -10.66
CA VAL A 6 -12.09 1.42 -10.48
C VAL A 6 -12.81 2.08 -11.66
N ASN A 7 -13.74 1.35 -12.29
CA ASN A 7 -14.49 1.88 -13.43
C ASN A 7 -15.41 3.05 -13.03
N PRO A 8 -15.85 3.89 -13.98
CA PRO A 8 -16.71 5.05 -13.68
C PRO A 8 -17.98 4.71 -12.90
N GLU A 9 -18.56 3.53 -13.13
CA GLU A 9 -19.78 3.06 -12.46
C GLU A 9 -19.53 2.50 -11.06
N SER A 10 -18.27 2.29 -10.65
CA SER A 10 -17.88 1.62 -9.40
C SER A 10 -18.55 0.25 -9.23
N THR A 11 -18.51 -0.55 -10.29
CA THR A 11 -19.04 -1.93 -10.35
C THR A 11 -17.96 -2.94 -10.73
N GLY A 12 -16.70 -2.52 -10.84
CA GLY A 12 -15.59 -3.33 -11.27
C GLY A 12 -14.36 -2.50 -11.60
N VAL A 13 -13.56 -2.98 -12.56
CA VAL A 13 -12.26 -2.40 -12.90
C VAL A 13 -12.10 -2.18 -14.40
N ALA A 14 -11.25 -1.23 -14.77
CA ALA A 14 -10.78 -0.98 -16.12
C ALA A 14 -9.25 -0.84 -16.13
N ILE A 15 -8.62 -1.14 -17.27
CA ILE A 15 -7.22 -0.81 -17.50
C ILE A 15 -7.18 0.60 -18.09
N GLU A 16 -6.47 1.52 -17.44
CA GLU A 16 -6.33 2.91 -17.86
C GLU A 16 -4.86 3.27 -18.07
N GLU A 17 -4.62 4.21 -19.00
CA GLU A 17 -3.35 4.89 -19.11
C GLU A 17 -3.33 6.10 -18.18
N LYS A 18 -2.42 6.09 -17.20
CA LYS A 18 -2.21 7.18 -16.25
C LYS A 18 -0.87 7.87 -16.43
N VAL A 19 -0.86 9.15 -16.11
CA VAL A 19 0.35 9.97 -15.99
C VAL A 19 0.56 10.26 -14.52
N LEU A 20 1.69 9.85 -13.97
CA LEU A 20 2.05 10.18 -12.59
C LEU A 20 2.41 11.67 -12.49
N ARG A 21 2.00 12.27 -11.38
CA ARG A 21 2.48 13.60 -11.00
C ARG A 21 3.95 13.54 -10.55
N PRO A 22 4.66 14.69 -10.51
CA PRO A 22 5.96 14.77 -9.85
C PRO A 22 5.88 14.36 -8.37
N LEU A 23 7.00 13.88 -7.82
CA LEU A 23 7.13 13.57 -6.40
C LEU A 23 7.00 14.83 -5.54
N GLU A 24 6.32 14.69 -4.41
CA GLU A 24 6.25 15.67 -3.34
C GLU A 24 7.19 15.29 -2.18
N THR A 25 7.34 16.20 -1.22
CA THR A 25 8.13 16.00 0.00
C THR A 25 7.77 14.68 0.69
N GLY A 26 8.77 13.89 1.06
CA GLY A 26 8.60 12.63 1.77
C GLY A 26 8.15 11.45 0.90
N GLU A 27 8.07 11.60 -0.42
CA GLU A 27 7.61 10.56 -1.33
C GLU A 27 8.71 9.83 -2.08
N ALA A 28 8.41 8.62 -2.54
CA ALA A 28 9.25 7.83 -3.43
C ALA A 28 8.44 7.28 -4.62
N LEU A 29 9.09 7.20 -5.77
CA LEU A 29 8.57 6.51 -6.95
C LEU A 29 9.00 5.04 -6.91
N VAL A 30 8.05 4.13 -7.06
CA VAL A 30 8.28 2.69 -7.06
C VAL A 30 7.86 2.11 -8.41
N GLU A 31 8.76 1.37 -9.05
CA GLU A 31 8.43 0.48 -10.17
C GLU A 31 7.94 -0.85 -9.60
N VAL A 32 6.68 -1.17 -9.86
CA VAL A 32 6.02 -2.33 -9.25
C VAL A 32 6.45 -3.61 -9.98
N GLU A 33 6.90 -4.61 -9.22
CA GLU A 33 7.26 -5.93 -9.71
C GLU A 33 6.06 -6.89 -9.62
N TYR A 34 5.34 -6.85 -8.49
CA TYR A 34 4.19 -7.70 -8.19
C TYR A 34 3.14 -6.93 -7.40
N CYS A 35 1.88 -7.27 -7.57
CA CYS A 35 0.82 -6.82 -6.67
C CYS A 35 -0.09 -8.00 -6.37
N GLY A 36 -0.28 -8.30 -5.08
CA GLY A 36 -1.27 -9.26 -4.63
C GLY A 36 -2.69 -8.75 -4.88
N VAL A 37 -3.66 -9.65 -4.78
CA VAL A 37 -5.09 -9.35 -4.95
C VAL A 37 -5.83 -9.99 -3.79
N CYS A 38 -6.64 -9.20 -3.08
CA CYS A 38 -7.54 -9.74 -2.07
C CYS A 38 -8.96 -9.17 -2.20
N HIS A 39 -9.87 -9.67 -1.36
CA HIS A 39 -11.28 -9.26 -1.41
C HIS A 39 -11.50 -7.78 -1.06
N THR A 40 -10.57 -7.15 -0.34
CA THR A 40 -10.63 -5.71 -0.09
C THR A 40 -10.63 -4.92 -1.40
N ASP A 41 -9.85 -5.33 -2.40
CA ASP A 41 -9.82 -4.65 -3.70
C ASP A 41 -11.18 -4.77 -4.43
N LEU A 42 -11.86 -5.91 -4.30
CA LEU A 42 -13.20 -6.12 -4.85
C LEU A 42 -14.25 -5.24 -4.16
N HIS A 43 -14.20 -5.14 -2.83
CA HIS A 43 -15.10 -4.25 -2.07
C HIS A 43 -14.91 -2.78 -2.46
N VAL A 44 -13.66 -2.35 -2.69
CA VAL A 44 -13.39 -0.99 -3.20
C VAL A 44 -13.92 -0.82 -4.63
N ALA A 45 -13.66 -1.79 -5.52
CA ALA A 45 -14.12 -1.74 -6.91
C ALA A 45 -15.65 -1.66 -7.04
N HIS A 46 -16.38 -2.27 -6.11
CA HIS A 46 -17.85 -2.24 -6.06
C HIS A 46 -18.43 -1.08 -5.24
N GLY A 47 -17.58 -0.22 -4.67
CA GLY A 47 -18.02 0.94 -3.90
C GLY A 47 -18.67 0.60 -2.55
N ASP A 48 -18.40 -0.58 -1.98
CA ASP A 48 -18.95 -1.00 -0.68
C ASP A 48 -18.49 -0.09 0.48
N PHE A 49 -17.34 0.57 0.31
CA PHE A 49 -16.80 1.58 1.22
C PHE A 49 -17.08 3.02 0.74
N GLY A 50 -17.94 3.20 -0.26
CA GLY A 50 -18.11 4.46 -0.98
C GLY A 50 -17.40 4.45 -2.34
N GLN A 51 -18.00 5.12 -3.31
CA GLN A 51 -17.54 5.12 -4.71
C GLN A 51 -16.27 5.96 -4.88
N VAL A 52 -15.28 5.39 -5.57
CA VAL A 52 -13.98 6.02 -5.85
C VAL A 52 -13.57 5.80 -7.32
N PRO A 53 -14.38 6.26 -8.30
CA PRO A 53 -14.10 6.02 -9.71
C PRO A 53 -12.72 6.57 -10.12
N GLY A 54 -12.01 5.83 -10.97
CA GLY A 54 -10.66 6.15 -11.43
C GLY A 54 -9.56 5.88 -10.39
N ARG A 55 -9.87 5.38 -9.19
CA ARG A 55 -8.85 4.98 -8.21
C ARG A 55 -8.06 3.77 -8.70
N VAL A 56 -6.74 3.88 -8.79
CA VAL A 56 -5.86 2.71 -8.96
C VAL A 56 -5.97 1.81 -7.73
N LEU A 57 -6.29 0.54 -7.92
CA LEU A 57 -6.42 -0.45 -6.85
C LEU A 57 -5.06 -1.00 -6.39
N GLY A 58 -5.08 -1.92 -5.42
CA GLY A 58 -3.89 -2.65 -4.99
C GLY A 58 -3.25 -2.09 -3.73
N HIS A 59 -3.18 -2.95 -2.72
CA HIS A 59 -2.54 -2.66 -1.44
C HIS A 59 -1.65 -3.80 -0.96
N GLU A 60 -1.21 -4.60 -1.93
CA GLU A 60 -0.28 -5.71 -1.78
C GLU A 60 0.88 -5.56 -2.78
N GLY A 61 1.28 -4.32 -3.08
CA GLY A 61 2.32 -4.01 -4.07
C GLY A 61 3.72 -4.30 -3.54
N ILE A 62 4.60 -4.82 -4.38
CA ILE A 62 6.04 -4.97 -4.14
C ILE A 62 6.77 -4.38 -5.34
N GLY A 63 7.78 -3.57 -5.10
CA GLY A 63 8.54 -2.97 -6.18
C GLY A 63 9.86 -2.35 -5.77
N ILE A 64 10.57 -1.81 -6.76
CA ILE A 64 11.88 -1.19 -6.60
C ILE A 64 11.75 0.32 -6.61
N VAL A 65 12.33 0.99 -5.62
CA VAL A 65 12.43 2.45 -5.57
C VAL A 65 13.29 2.95 -6.73
N LYS A 66 12.73 3.82 -7.57
CA LYS A 66 13.40 4.43 -8.74
C LYS A 66 13.84 5.86 -8.49
N GLU A 67 13.06 6.59 -7.71
CA GLU A 67 13.31 7.99 -7.39
C GLU A 67 12.81 8.26 -5.96
N ILE A 68 13.45 9.20 -5.27
CA ILE A 68 13.05 9.67 -3.94
C ILE A 68 13.04 11.19 -3.92
N ALA A 69 12.13 11.78 -3.16
CA ALA A 69 12.17 13.20 -2.88
C ALA A 69 13.44 13.57 -2.07
N PRO A 70 13.97 14.80 -2.19
CA PRO A 70 15.26 15.18 -1.60
C PRO A 70 15.34 15.05 -0.06
N ASP A 71 14.20 15.09 0.63
CA ASP A 71 14.11 15.03 2.09
C ASP A 71 13.97 13.60 2.64
N VAL A 72 13.74 12.61 1.78
CA VAL A 72 13.59 11.20 2.16
C VAL A 72 14.91 10.63 2.68
N LYS A 73 14.86 10.03 3.87
CA LYS A 73 16.01 9.38 4.53
C LYS A 73 15.79 7.90 4.83
N SER A 74 14.53 7.46 4.86
CA SER A 74 14.14 6.08 5.16
C SER A 74 14.46 5.12 4.03
N LEU A 75 14.40 5.58 2.78
CA LEU A 75 14.63 4.80 1.57
C LEU A 75 15.79 5.33 0.72
N LYS A 76 16.33 4.46 -0.14
CA LYS A 76 17.22 4.84 -1.24
C LYS A 76 16.77 4.19 -2.55
N VAL A 77 17.18 4.78 -3.67
CA VAL A 77 17.01 4.15 -5.00
C VAL A 77 17.62 2.75 -5.00
N GLY A 78 16.87 1.79 -5.53
CA GLY A 78 17.22 0.37 -5.55
C GLY A 78 16.72 -0.43 -4.33
N ASP A 79 16.23 0.21 -3.27
CA ASP A 79 15.55 -0.53 -2.19
C ASP A 79 14.28 -1.19 -2.76
N ARG A 80 14.02 -2.44 -2.38
CA ARG A 80 12.73 -3.10 -2.63
C ARG A 80 11.79 -2.80 -1.47
N VAL A 81 10.57 -2.36 -1.77
CA VAL A 81 9.59 -1.93 -0.77
C VAL A 81 8.22 -2.53 -1.03
N SER A 82 7.41 -2.61 0.02
CA SER A 82 6.00 -2.96 -0.07
C SER A 82 5.10 -1.72 -0.03
N VAL A 83 3.94 -1.85 -0.68
CA VAL A 83 2.83 -0.88 -0.70
C VAL A 83 1.66 -1.53 0.02
N ALA A 84 1.56 -1.30 1.33
CA ALA A 84 0.56 -1.90 2.20
C ALA A 84 -0.76 -1.11 2.21
N TRP A 85 -1.83 -1.74 2.72
CA TRP A 85 -3.13 -1.08 2.96
C TRP A 85 -3.01 0.19 3.80
N PHE A 86 -2.19 0.15 4.85
CA PHE A 86 -1.91 1.33 5.66
C PHE A 86 -0.85 2.18 4.95
N PHE A 87 -1.28 3.24 4.27
CA PHE A 87 -0.40 4.04 3.42
C PHE A 87 0.21 5.23 4.15
N GLU A 88 -0.58 5.91 4.99
CA GLU A 88 -0.10 7.05 5.77
C GLU A 88 -1.01 7.33 6.97
N GLY A 89 -0.42 7.71 8.11
CA GLY A 89 -1.14 8.25 9.27
C GLY A 89 -0.74 9.71 9.54
N CYS A 90 -1.53 10.42 10.34
CA CYS A 90 -1.25 11.84 10.66
C CYS A 90 -0.02 12.07 11.54
N SER A 91 0.59 11.00 12.06
CA SER A 91 1.79 11.01 12.92
C SER A 91 1.71 11.81 14.23
N THR A 92 0.54 12.38 14.56
CA THR A 92 0.41 13.35 15.68
C THR A 92 -0.72 13.03 16.66
N CYS A 93 -1.71 12.22 16.27
CA CYS A 93 -2.82 11.86 17.16
C CYS A 93 -2.41 10.81 18.20
N GLU A 94 -3.29 10.57 19.20
CA GLU A 94 -3.05 9.58 20.25
C GLU A 94 -2.79 8.17 19.69
N TYR A 95 -3.43 7.81 18.56
CA TYR A 95 -3.26 6.50 17.96
C TYR A 95 -1.91 6.38 17.27
N CYS A 96 -1.56 7.37 16.44
CA CYS A 96 -0.28 7.39 15.73
C CYS A 96 0.92 7.44 16.68
N THR A 97 0.83 8.20 17.77
CA THR A 97 1.92 8.35 18.73
C THR A 97 2.06 7.17 19.69
N THR A 98 1.13 6.21 19.67
CA THR A 98 1.14 5.02 20.54
C THR A 98 1.25 3.69 19.77
N GLY A 99 1.61 3.70 18.49
CA GLY A 99 1.75 2.49 17.67
C GLY A 99 0.41 1.82 17.33
N ARG A 100 -0.67 2.61 17.34
CA ARG A 100 -2.05 2.20 16.99
C ARG A 100 -2.55 2.97 15.78
N GLU A 101 -1.65 3.43 14.93
CA GLU A 101 -1.90 4.29 13.77
C GLU A 101 -2.98 3.77 12.82
N THR A 102 -3.24 2.45 12.80
CA THR A 102 -4.38 1.85 12.07
C THR A 102 -5.75 2.39 12.50
N LEU A 103 -5.84 3.03 13.68
CA LEU A 103 -7.04 3.71 14.20
C LEU A 103 -7.04 5.22 13.90
N CYS A 104 -6.05 5.74 13.16
CA CYS A 104 -5.96 7.14 12.78
C CYS A 104 -7.21 7.59 12.00
N ARG A 105 -7.83 8.70 12.41
CA ARG A 105 -9.06 9.21 11.80
C ARG A 105 -8.86 9.88 10.44
N THR A 106 -7.61 10.19 10.09
CA THR A 106 -7.22 10.75 8.80
C THR A 106 -6.25 9.82 8.08
N VAL A 107 -6.38 8.51 8.30
CA VAL A 107 -5.58 7.49 7.62
C VAL A 107 -5.77 7.56 6.11
N LYS A 108 -4.68 7.38 5.36
CA LYS A 108 -4.73 7.11 3.93
C LYS A 108 -4.51 5.62 3.70
N ASN A 109 -5.24 5.06 2.74
CA ASN A 109 -5.19 3.65 2.39
C ASN A 109 -4.89 3.47 0.92
N ALA A 110 -3.86 2.67 0.63
CA ALA A 110 -3.48 2.31 -0.73
C ALA A 110 -4.63 1.60 -1.42
N GLY A 111 -4.90 1.96 -2.66
CA GLY A 111 -5.99 1.34 -3.40
C GLY A 111 -7.39 1.83 -3.02
N TYR A 112 -7.57 2.73 -2.03
CA TYR A 112 -8.89 3.18 -1.59
C TYR A 112 -9.03 4.69 -1.35
N SER A 113 -8.20 5.32 -0.51
CA SER A 113 -8.19 6.79 -0.34
C SER A 113 -6.99 7.49 -1.00
N VAL A 114 -5.93 6.74 -1.33
CA VAL A 114 -4.93 7.09 -2.36
C VAL A 114 -4.75 5.99 -3.41
N ASP A 115 -4.13 6.32 -4.56
CA ASP A 115 -3.82 5.36 -5.63
C ASP A 115 -2.90 4.24 -5.12
N GLY A 116 -3.18 3.00 -5.52
CA GLY A 116 -2.53 1.78 -5.07
C GLY A 116 -1.44 1.23 -6.01
N GLY A 117 -1.06 -0.02 -5.75
CA GLY A 117 0.04 -0.72 -6.42
C GLY A 117 -0.34 -1.57 -7.64
N MET A 118 -1.61 -1.67 -8.05
CA MET A 118 -1.99 -2.37 -9.29
C MET A 118 -1.73 -1.49 -10.53
N ALA A 119 -0.47 -1.11 -10.71
CA ALA A 119 0.01 -0.25 -11.78
C ALA A 119 1.46 -0.57 -12.10
N GLU A 120 1.96 -0.16 -13.27
CA GLU A 120 3.38 -0.30 -13.62
C GLU A 120 4.29 0.49 -12.65
N GLN A 121 3.80 1.63 -12.16
CA GLN A 121 4.50 2.48 -11.20
C GLN A 121 3.52 3.11 -10.22
N CYS A 122 3.97 3.38 -8.99
CA CYS A 122 3.19 4.12 -7.99
C CYS A 122 4.07 5.05 -7.15
N ILE A 123 3.43 6.06 -6.55
CA ILE A 123 4.07 6.96 -5.59
C ILE A 123 3.67 6.50 -4.19
N VAL A 124 4.64 6.44 -3.28
CA VAL A 124 4.43 6.02 -1.89
C VAL A 124 4.96 7.07 -0.91
N THR A 125 4.35 7.16 0.27
CA THR A 125 4.94 7.88 1.40
C THR A 125 6.11 7.06 1.95
N ALA A 126 7.34 7.57 1.84
CA ALA A 126 8.56 6.78 2.00
C ALA A 126 8.69 6.11 3.39
N ASP A 127 8.26 6.80 4.45
CA ASP A 127 8.33 6.28 5.82
C ASP A 127 7.35 5.13 6.11
N TYR A 128 6.34 4.95 5.26
CA TYR A 128 5.35 3.87 5.37
C TYR A 128 5.58 2.72 4.37
N ALA A 129 6.46 2.91 3.39
CA ALA A 129 6.85 1.86 2.46
C ALA A 129 7.92 0.95 3.10
N VAL A 130 7.51 -0.25 3.51
CA VAL A 130 8.37 -1.16 4.29
C VAL A 130 9.35 -1.88 3.37
N LYS A 131 10.63 -1.91 3.73
CA LYS A 131 11.65 -2.62 2.97
C LYS A 131 11.39 -4.13 2.98
N VAL A 132 11.41 -4.73 1.79
CA VAL A 132 11.35 -6.18 1.61
C VAL A 132 12.76 -6.74 1.79
N PRO A 133 12.97 -7.71 2.69
CA PRO A 133 14.29 -8.32 2.89
C PRO A 133 14.82 -9.00 1.62
N ASP A 134 16.12 -8.88 1.34
CA ASP A 134 16.75 -9.41 0.11
C ASP A 134 16.55 -10.92 -0.11
N ARG A 135 16.38 -11.69 0.96
CA ARG A 135 16.19 -13.15 0.92
C ARG A 135 14.73 -13.59 0.78
N LEU A 136 13.79 -12.66 0.78
CA LEU A 136 12.37 -12.94 0.63
C LEU A 136 11.99 -12.81 -0.85
N ASP A 137 11.35 -13.85 -1.40
CA ASP A 137 10.81 -13.81 -2.74
C ASP A 137 9.80 -12.65 -2.87
N PRO A 138 9.99 -11.71 -3.81
CA PRO A 138 9.11 -10.54 -3.95
C PRO A 138 7.66 -10.92 -4.28
N ALA A 139 7.42 -12.00 -5.02
CA ALA A 139 6.07 -12.47 -5.29
C ALA A 139 5.40 -12.95 -4.00
N GLN A 140 6.12 -13.66 -3.14
CA GLN A 140 5.59 -14.11 -1.84
C GLN A 140 5.40 -12.94 -0.86
N ALA A 141 6.27 -11.93 -0.91
CA ALA A 141 6.17 -10.74 -0.07
C ALA A 141 4.86 -9.97 -0.27
N SER A 142 4.28 -10.00 -1.48
CA SER A 142 3.02 -9.32 -1.80
C SER A 142 1.86 -9.76 -0.88
N SER A 143 1.66 -11.06 -0.67
CA SER A 143 0.60 -11.53 0.23
C SER A 143 0.91 -11.27 1.71
N ILE A 144 2.21 -11.26 2.07
CA ILE A 144 2.63 -11.02 3.46
C ILE A 144 2.26 -9.60 3.90
N THR A 145 2.34 -8.60 3.02
CA THR A 145 2.04 -7.20 3.35
C THR A 145 0.56 -6.91 3.65
N CYS A 146 -0.34 -7.87 3.45
CA CYS A 146 -1.75 -7.76 3.86
C CYS A 146 -2.17 -8.95 4.75
N ALA A 147 -2.33 -10.14 4.19
CA ALA A 147 -2.77 -11.31 4.92
C ALA A 147 -1.76 -11.74 6.00
N GLY A 148 -0.46 -11.66 5.69
CA GLY A 148 0.61 -11.99 6.64
C GLY A 148 0.62 -11.07 7.85
N VAL A 149 0.63 -9.75 7.65
CA VAL A 149 0.61 -8.78 8.77
C VAL A 149 -0.69 -8.86 9.57
N THR A 150 -1.82 -9.10 8.92
CA THR A 150 -3.13 -9.24 9.58
C THR A 150 -3.15 -10.46 10.50
N THR A 151 -2.73 -11.62 10.00
CA THR A 151 -2.66 -12.86 10.79
C THR A 151 -1.63 -12.77 11.90
N TYR A 152 -0.46 -12.19 11.63
CA TYR A 152 0.57 -11.97 12.64
C TYR A 152 0.06 -11.06 13.78
N LYS A 153 -0.62 -9.96 13.45
CA LYS A 153 -1.25 -9.09 14.45
C LYS A 153 -2.31 -9.83 15.26
N ALA A 154 -3.17 -10.62 14.62
CA ALA A 154 -4.19 -11.41 15.30
C ALA A 154 -3.58 -12.37 16.33
N ILE A 155 -2.49 -13.06 15.98
CA ILE A 155 -1.75 -13.95 16.89
C ILE A 155 -1.21 -13.16 18.09
N LYS A 156 -0.60 -11.98 17.86
CA LYS A 156 -0.08 -11.14 18.95
C LYS A 156 -1.17 -10.67 19.90
N GLU A 157 -2.34 -10.29 19.38
CA GLU A 157 -3.48 -9.86 20.20
C GLU A 157 -4.11 -11.04 20.95
N ALA A 158 -4.08 -12.24 20.38
CA ALA A 158 -4.53 -13.46 21.04
C ALA A 158 -3.62 -13.87 22.22
N LYS A 159 -2.39 -13.34 22.29
CA LYS A 159 -1.40 -13.63 23.35
C LYS A 159 -1.14 -15.12 23.56
N VAL A 160 -1.19 -15.88 22.47
CA VAL A 160 -0.89 -17.32 22.48
C VAL A 160 0.61 -17.55 22.67
N GLU A 161 0.95 -18.60 23.40
CA GLU A 161 2.32 -19.03 23.67
C GLU A 161 2.65 -20.34 22.94
N PRO A 162 3.94 -20.69 22.76
CA PRO A 162 4.32 -21.96 22.13
C PRO A 162 3.66 -23.16 22.83
N GLY A 163 2.91 -23.95 22.05
CA GLY A 163 2.19 -25.14 22.54
C GLY A 163 0.71 -24.91 22.87
N GLN A 164 0.17 -23.71 22.63
CA GLN A 164 -1.25 -23.40 22.70
C GLN A 164 -1.91 -23.34 21.32
#